data_AF-A0A2E0EK03-F1
#
_entry.id   AF-A0A2E0EK03-F1
#
_cell.length_a   1.000
_cell.length_b   1.000
_cell.length_c   1.000
_cell.angle_alpha   90.00
_cell.angle_beta   90.00
_cell.angle_gamma   90.00
#
_symmetry.space_group_name_H-M   'P 1'
#
loop_
_entity.id
_entity.type
_entity.pdbx_description
1 polymer ?
#
loop_
_entity_poly.entity_id
_entity_poly.type
_entity_poly.pdbx_seq_one_letter_code
_entity_poly.pdbx_strand_id
1 'polypeptide(L)'
;MNKFWKLCEKGDLEAIKLFDFQNLDIDRAFQYACENGYLEVVKLLLSLNSLDEKFKKININFNADYAFRIACSNGHLGIVKLLLSLNSSDCEFPLYEGTEININFDDDAAFRYACYNVHSEVVEFLIPLLNQNKYEFYFHKEGEYYIVKPLNFKYGECENIESVKFDDFKIYYSCDEYINECIEAYK
;
A
#
# COMPACT_ATOMS: atom_id res chain seq x y z
N MET A 1 10.33 -20.85 -21.84
CA MET A 1 9.15 -19.97 -21.64
C MET A 1 9.51 -18.92 -20.58
N ASN A 2 10.08 -17.78 -21.00
CA ASN A 2 10.27 -16.64 -20.11
C ASN A 2 8.88 -16.05 -19.87
N LYS A 3 8.32 -16.28 -18.69
CA LYS A 3 7.02 -15.72 -18.33
C LYS A 3 7.17 -14.21 -18.27
N PHE A 4 6.29 -13.46 -18.94
CA PHE A 4 6.29 -11.99 -19.03
C PHE A 4 6.57 -11.28 -17.69
N TRP A 5 5.96 -11.77 -16.60
CA TRP A 5 6.15 -11.21 -15.26
C TRP A 5 7.60 -11.22 -14.78
N LYS A 6 8.47 -12.11 -15.27
CA LYS A 6 9.92 -12.11 -14.94
C LYS A 6 10.64 -10.89 -15.50
N LEU A 7 10.14 -10.32 -16.59
CA LEU A 7 10.70 -9.07 -17.15
C LEU A 7 10.29 -7.90 -16.27
N CYS A 8 9.03 -7.87 -15.81
CA CYS A 8 8.52 -6.88 -14.87
C CYS A 8 9.21 -6.96 -13.50
N GLU A 9 9.45 -8.17 -12.99
CA GLU A 9 10.24 -8.45 -11.78
C GLU A 9 11.68 -7.94 -11.87
N LYS A 10 12.25 -7.83 -13.07
CA LYS A 10 13.60 -7.31 -13.32
C LYS A 10 13.65 -5.86 -13.75
N GLY A 11 12.49 -5.24 -13.98
CA GLY A 11 12.39 -3.88 -14.49
C GLY A 11 12.93 -3.72 -15.92
N ASP A 12 12.97 -4.80 -16.72
CA ASP A 12 13.51 -4.77 -18.09
C ASP A 12 12.51 -4.11 -19.05
N LEU A 13 12.41 -2.79 -18.94
CA LEU A 13 11.45 -1.97 -19.67
C LEU A 13 11.55 -2.14 -21.18
N GLU A 14 12.76 -2.26 -21.72
CA GLU A 14 12.98 -2.42 -23.15
C GLU A 14 12.52 -3.79 -23.64
N ALA A 15 12.78 -4.87 -22.90
CA ALA A 15 12.24 -6.19 -23.25
C ALA A 15 10.71 -6.24 -23.12
N ILE A 16 10.13 -5.56 -22.12
CA ILE A 16 8.67 -5.50 -21.92
C ILE A 16 7.99 -4.85 -23.13
N LYS A 17 8.54 -3.77 -23.68
CA LYS A 17 7.99 -3.08 -24.86
C LYS A 17 7.94 -3.95 -26.12
N LEU A 18 8.73 -5.02 -26.18
CA LEU A 18 8.77 -5.95 -27.32
C LEU A 18 7.77 -7.11 -27.21
N PHE A 19 7.05 -7.25 -26.08
CA PHE A 19 6.08 -8.32 -25.88
C PHE A 19 4.73 -8.03 -26.53
N ASP A 20 4.06 -9.08 -27.01
CA ASP A 20 2.63 -9.02 -27.29
C ASP A 20 1.87 -9.19 -25.97
N PHE A 21 1.10 -8.16 -25.59
CA PHE A 21 0.38 -8.11 -24.32
C PHE A 21 -0.90 -8.98 -24.30
N GLN A 22 -1.25 -9.61 -25.42
CA GLN A 22 -2.41 -10.51 -25.48
C GLN A 22 -2.24 -11.74 -24.58
N ASN A 23 -3.29 -12.05 -23.81
CA ASN A 23 -3.37 -13.25 -22.95
C ASN A 23 -2.26 -13.35 -21.87
N LEU A 24 -1.68 -12.22 -21.47
CA LEU A 24 -0.69 -12.19 -20.38
C LEU A 24 -1.34 -12.11 -19.00
N ASP A 25 -0.67 -12.69 -18.01
CA ASP A 25 -1.01 -12.53 -16.58
C ASP A 25 -0.51 -11.16 -16.08
N ILE A 26 -1.24 -10.11 -16.44
CA ILE A 26 -0.84 -8.72 -16.22
C ILE A 26 -0.94 -8.29 -14.74
N ASP A 27 -1.85 -8.88 -13.96
CA ASP A 27 -2.01 -8.56 -12.53
C ASP A 27 -0.77 -8.97 -11.73
N ARG A 28 -0.26 -10.19 -11.99
CA ARG A 28 0.98 -10.67 -11.36
C ARG A 28 2.19 -9.86 -11.81
N ALA A 29 2.26 -9.51 -13.09
CA ALA A 29 3.33 -8.66 -13.62
C ALA A 29 3.33 -7.27 -12.96
N PHE A 30 2.15 -6.69 -12.75
CA PHE A 30 1.95 -5.44 -12.05
C PHE A 30 2.40 -5.52 -10.58
N GLN A 31 2.00 -6.58 -9.86
CA GLN A 31 2.43 -6.80 -8.47
C GLN A 31 3.96 -6.86 -8.35
N TYR A 32 4.65 -7.61 -9.22
CA TYR A 32 6.13 -7.68 -9.17
C TYR A 32 6.80 -6.35 -9.51
N ALA A 33 6.25 -5.57 -10.44
CA ALA A 33 6.77 -4.24 -10.74
C ALA A 33 6.60 -3.29 -9.54
N CYS A 34 5.47 -3.37 -8.84
CA CYS A 34 5.21 -2.62 -7.60
C CYS A 34 6.13 -3.06 -6.46
N GLU A 35 6.32 -4.36 -6.27
CA GLU A 35 7.20 -4.94 -5.25
C GLU A 35 8.66 -4.51 -5.43
N ASN A 36 9.15 -4.46 -6.68
CA ASN A 36 10.54 -4.14 -6.99
C ASN A 36 10.79 -2.64 -7.28
N GLY A 37 9.77 -1.78 -7.17
CA GLY A 37 9.95 -0.33 -7.28
C GLY A 37 10.10 0.21 -8.70
N TYR A 38 9.72 -0.56 -9.72
CA TYR A 38 9.87 -0.17 -11.12
C TYR A 38 8.72 0.72 -11.59
N LEU A 39 8.70 1.97 -11.12
CA LEU A 39 7.64 2.95 -11.41
C LEU A 39 7.32 3.10 -12.90
N GLU A 40 8.33 3.14 -13.77
CA GLU A 40 8.11 3.28 -15.22
C GLU A 40 7.50 2.02 -15.86
N VAL A 41 7.79 0.83 -15.30
CA VAL A 41 7.10 -0.40 -15.68
C VAL A 41 5.65 -0.36 -15.19
N VAL A 42 5.39 0.09 -13.96
CA VAL A 42 4.03 0.25 -13.41
C VAL A 42 3.19 1.18 -14.29
N LYS A 43 3.72 2.34 -14.68
CA LYS A 43 3.05 3.28 -15.59
C LYS A 43 2.78 2.66 -16.97
N LEU A 44 3.78 1.98 -17.55
CA LEU A 44 3.61 1.29 -18.82
C LEU A 44 2.47 0.27 -18.73
N LEU A 45 2.45 -0.58 -17.70
CA LEU A 45 1.40 -1.56 -17.50
C LEU A 45 0.02 -0.89 -17.35
N LEU A 46 -0.10 0.17 -16.55
CA LEU A 46 -1.35 0.92 -16.39
C LEU A 46 -1.86 1.53 -17.70
N SER A 47 -0.95 2.05 -18.54
CA SER A 47 -1.32 2.62 -19.84
C SER A 47 -2.02 1.60 -20.75
N LEU A 48 -1.74 0.30 -20.59
CA LEU A 48 -2.34 -0.75 -21.41
C LEU A 48 -3.85 -0.86 -21.21
N ASN A 49 -4.36 -0.45 -20.04
CA ASN A 49 -5.80 -0.42 -19.75
C ASN A 49 -6.57 0.51 -20.69
N SER A 50 -5.91 1.53 -21.25
CA SER A 50 -6.51 2.56 -22.09
C SER A 50 -6.32 2.33 -23.60
N LEU A 51 -5.49 1.36 -24.00
CA LEU A 51 -5.11 1.21 -25.41
C LEU A 51 -6.09 0.41 -26.25
N ASP A 52 -6.69 -0.65 -25.69
CA ASP A 52 -7.57 -1.56 -26.44
C ASP A 52 -8.43 -2.40 -25.48
N GLU A 53 -9.73 -2.51 -25.74
CA GLU A 53 -10.65 -3.33 -24.94
C GLU A 53 -10.30 -4.82 -24.94
N LYS A 54 -9.52 -5.28 -25.92
CA LYS A 54 -9.05 -6.67 -25.98
C LYS A 54 -8.03 -7.01 -24.89
N PHE A 55 -7.36 -6.00 -24.31
CA PHE A 55 -6.36 -6.25 -23.27
C PHE A 55 -7.05 -6.50 -21.94
N LYS A 56 -6.53 -7.48 -21.19
CA LYS A 56 -6.96 -7.68 -19.82
C LYS A 56 -6.60 -6.42 -19.02
N LYS A 57 -7.65 -5.82 -18.49
CA LYS A 57 -7.63 -4.72 -17.55
C LYS A 57 -6.96 -5.13 -16.24
N ILE A 58 -5.99 -4.33 -15.77
CA ILE A 58 -5.29 -4.55 -14.50
C ILE A 58 -6.29 -4.44 -13.35
N ASN A 59 -6.30 -5.44 -12.48
CA ASN A 59 -6.97 -5.36 -11.19
C ASN A 59 -5.93 -4.95 -10.13
N ILE A 60 -5.90 -3.67 -9.78
CA ILE A 60 -4.96 -3.15 -8.76
C ILE A 60 -5.25 -3.69 -7.35
N ASN A 61 -6.48 -4.13 -7.10
CA ASN A 61 -6.90 -4.72 -5.84
C ASN A 61 -6.68 -6.25 -5.80
N PHE A 62 -6.02 -6.83 -6.81
CA PHE A 62 -5.73 -8.25 -6.87
C PHE A 62 -4.93 -8.69 -5.63
N ASN A 63 -5.32 -9.82 -5.02
CA ASN A 63 -4.86 -10.28 -3.70
C ASN A 63 -5.02 -9.23 -2.59
N ALA A 64 -6.14 -8.51 -2.60
CA ALA A 64 -6.50 -7.52 -1.59
C ALA A 64 -5.44 -6.42 -1.41
N ASP A 65 -5.32 -5.59 -2.45
CA ASP A 65 -4.42 -4.43 -2.49
C ASP A 65 -2.94 -4.78 -2.29
N TYR A 66 -2.55 -6.03 -2.62
CA TYR A 66 -1.18 -6.51 -2.42
C TYR A 66 -0.14 -5.58 -3.05
N ALA A 67 -0.41 -5.05 -4.26
CA ALA A 67 0.47 -4.11 -4.94
C ALA A 67 0.73 -2.83 -4.13
N PHE A 68 -0.29 -2.31 -3.45
CA PHE A 68 -0.17 -1.15 -2.56
C PHE A 68 0.60 -1.52 -1.28
N ARG A 69 0.18 -2.61 -0.62
CA ARG A 69 0.80 -3.09 0.62
C ARG A 69 2.30 -3.34 0.46
N ILE A 70 2.70 -4.04 -0.61
CA ILE A 70 4.09 -4.40 -0.85
C ILE A 70 4.93 -3.19 -1.26
N ALA A 71 4.35 -2.24 -2.01
CA ALA A 71 5.01 -0.97 -2.31
C ALA A 71 5.27 -0.15 -1.03
N CYS A 72 4.31 -0.12 -0.09
CA CYS A 72 4.51 0.49 1.22
C CYS A 72 5.60 -0.23 2.04
N SER A 73 5.51 -1.56 2.11
CA SER A 73 6.47 -2.41 2.83
C SER A 73 7.90 -2.28 2.31
N ASN A 74 8.10 -2.00 1.02
CA ASN A 74 9.42 -1.86 0.39
C ASN A 74 9.84 -0.40 0.17
N GLY A 75 9.05 0.57 0.62
CA GLY A 75 9.42 1.98 0.61
C GLY A 75 9.29 2.69 -0.74
N HIS A 76 8.53 2.13 -1.68
CA HIS A 76 8.40 2.65 -3.04
C HIS A 76 7.40 3.81 -3.14
N LEU A 77 7.71 4.95 -2.50
CA LEU A 77 6.80 6.09 -2.36
C LEU A 77 6.20 6.58 -3.68
N GLY A 78 6.99 6.60 -4.77
CA GLY A 78 6.49 7.01 -6.10
C GLY A 78 5.34 6.13 -6.59
N ILE A 79 5.40 4.83 -6.30
CA ILE A 79 4.36 3.86 -6.65
C ILE A 79 3.17 4.01 -5.69
N VAL A 80 3.40 4.17 -4.39
CA VAL A 80 2.35 4.42 -3.39
C VAL A 80 1.50 5.63 -3.79
N LYS A 81 2.13 6.75 -4.15
CA LYS A 81 1.46 7.96 -4.63
C LYS A 81 0.67 7.72 -5.91
N LEU A 82 1.28 7.06 -6.89
CA LEU A 82 0.62 6.72 -8.14
C LEU A 82 -0.64 5.90 -7.88
N LEU A 83 -0.53 4.82 -7.12
CA LEU A 83 -1.64 3.91 -6.80
C LEU A 83 -2.82 4.63 -6.13
N LEU A 84 -2.57 5.48 -5.12
CA LEU A 84 -3.64 6.25 -4.46
C LEU A 84 -4.25 7.33 -5.36
N SER A 85 -3.53 7.80 -6.38
CA SER A 85 -4.04 8.79 -7.33
C SER A 85 -4.95 8.21 -8.42
N LEU A 86 -5.03 6.88 -8.58
CA LEU A 86 -5.75 6.25 -9.71
C LEU A 86 -7.27 6.47 -9.70
N ASN A 87 -7.82 6.84 -8.55
CA ASN A 87 -9.25 7.18 -8.39
C ASN A 87 -9.52 8.69 -8.45
N SER A 88 -8.49 9.52 -8.69
CA SER A 88 -8.66 10.95 -8.92
C SER A 88 -9.25 11.21 -10.31
N SER A 89 -10.14 12.21 -10.41
CA SER A 89 -10.72 12.64 -11.69
C SER A 89 -9.68 13.10 -12.71
N ASP A 90 -8.52 13.55 -12.22
CA ASP A 90 -7.44 14.12 -13.04
C ASP A 90 -6.30 13.09 -13.29
N CYS A 91 -6.52 11.82 -12.96
CA CYS A 91 -5.53 10.77 -13.16
C CYS A 91 -5.28 10.50 -14.65
N GLU A 92 -4.00 10.38 -15.02
CA GLU A 92 -3.56 10.00 -16.37
C GLU A 92 -3.96 8.56 -16.75
N PHE A 93 -4.11 7.68 -15.76
CA PHE A 93 -4.46 6.27 -15.91
C PHE A 93 -5.76 5.93 -15.17
N PRO A 94 -6.92 6.45 -15.60
CA PRO A 94 -8.17 6.25 -14.88
C PRO A 94 -8.56 4.77 -14.87
N LEU A 95 -8.91 4.27 -13.69
CA LEU A 95 -9.44 2.92 -13.50
C LEU A 95 -10.98 2.93 -13.48
N TYR A 96 -11.56 1.74 -13.31
CA TYR A 96 -13.00 1.54 -13.21
C TYR A 96 -13.48 1.87 -11.79
N GLU A 97 -14.75 2.26 -11.66
CA GLU A 97 -15.41 2.45 -10.37
C GLU A 97 -15.28 1.19 -9.49
N GLY A 98 -15.09 1.38 -8.18
CA GLY A 98 -14.91 0.26 -7.24
C GLY A 98 -13.47 -0.28 -7.15
N THR A 99 -12.47 0.49 -7.61
CA THR A 99 -11.04 0.15 -7.48
C THR A 99 -10.33 0.97 -6.41
N GLU A 100 -11.07 1.45 -5.41
CA GLU A 100 -10.49 2.19 -4.29
C GLU A 100 -9.52 1.31 -3.49
N ILE A 101 -8.36 1.88 -3.15
CA ILE A 101 -7.39 1.22 -2.29
C ILE A 101 -7.86 1.35 -0.85
N ASN A 102 -7.96 0.22 -0.14
CA ASN A 102 -8.20 0.21 1.28
C ASN A 102 -6.87 0.31 2.03
N ILE A 103 -6.49 1.53 2.43
CA ILE A 103 -5.25 1.79 3.17
C ILE A 103 -5.20 1.12 4.55
N ASN A 104 -6.36 0.72 5.10
CA ASN A 104 -6.51 0.07 6.40
C ASN A 104 -6.66 -1.46 6.29
N PHE A 105 -6.45 -2.03 5.10
CA PHE A 105 -6.61 -3.48 4.87
C PHE A 105 -5.66 -4.30 5.77
N ASP A 106 -6.15 -5.46 6.24
CA ASP A 106 -5.39 -6.42 7.06
C ASP A 106 -4.74 -5.74 8.28
N ASP A 107 -5.60 -5.10 9.08
CA ASP A 107 -5.18 -4.49 10.33
C ASP A 107 -4.11 -3.41 10.13
N ASP A 108 -4.33 -2.52 9.16
CA ASP A 108 -3.41 -1.42 8.83
C ASP A 108 -2.02 -1.89 8.35
N ALA A 109 -1.93 -3.08 7.74
CA ALA A 109 -0.69 -3.74 7.33
C ALA A 109 0.26 -2.84 6.53
N ALA A 110 -0.27 -2.01 5.62
CA ALA A 110 0.55 -1.11 4.81
C ALA A 110 1.34 -0.11 5.67
N PHE A 111 0.69 0.47 6.68
CA PHE A 111 1.33 1.39 7.62
C PHE A 111 2.33 0.66 8.53
N ARG A 112 1.91 -0.45 9.13
CA ARG A 112 2.75 -1.21 10.07
C ARG A 112 4.02 -1.74 9.42
N TYR A 113 3.94 -2.31 8.21
CA TYR A 113 5.12 -2.81 7.50
C TYR A 113 6.02 -1.68 6.99
N ALA A 114 5.46 -0.53 6.59
CA ALA A 114 6.27 0.64 6.26
C ALA A 114 7.06 1.16 7.48
N CYS A 115 6.45 1.14 8.68
CA CYS A 115 7.14 1.48 9.93
C CYS A 115 8.23 0.46 10.25
N TYR A 116 7.88 -0.84 10.29
CA TYR A 116 8.81 -1.92 10.63
C TYR A 116 10.06 -1.96 9.72
N ASN A 117 9.88 -1.70 8.42
CA ASN A 117 10.99 -1.62 7.46
C ASN A 117 11.63 -0.22 7.37
N VAL A 118 11.27 0.70 8.26
CA VAL A 118 11.88 2.03 8.44
C VAL A 118 11.77 2.90 7.18
N HIS A 119 10.66 2.80 6.46
CA HIS A 119 10.39 3.60 5.26
C HIS A 119 9.68 4.91 5.60
N SER A 120 10.38 5.79 6.32
CA SER A 120 9.82 7.04 6.86
C SER A 120 9.11 7.90 5.81
N GLU A 121 9.63 8.01 4.57
CA GLU A 121 8.96 8.83 3.54
C GLU A 121 7.56 8.30 3.16
N VAL A 122 7.35 6.98 3.19
CA VAL A 122 6.03 6.37 3.00
C VAL A 122 5.16 6.62 4.22
N VAL A 123 5.71 6.39 5.41
CA VAL A 123 4.97 6.57 6.67
C VAL A 123 4.46 8.01 6.81
N GLU A 124 5.33 9.00 6.61
CA GLU A 124 4.98 10.43 6.64
C GLU A 124 3.93 10.80 5.59
N PHE A 125 3.93 10.12 4.44
CA PHE A 125 2.90 10.31 3.42
C PHE A 125 1.55 9.69 3.82
N LEU A 126 1.55 8.54 4.50
CA LEU A 126 0.33 7.83 4.91
C LEU A 126 -0.34 8.45 6.14
N ILE A 127 0.41 8.97 7.11
CA ILE A 127 -0.14 9.55 8.35
C ILE A 127 -1.31 10.52 8.11
N PRO A 128 -1.18 11.56 7.26
CA PRO A 128 -2.29 12.48 7.05
C PRO A 128 -3.50 11.80 6.37
N LEU A 129 -3.30 10.73 5.61
CA LEU A 129 -4.38 9.96 4.98
C LEU A 129 -5.08 9.01 5.96
N LEU A 130 -4.39 8.56 7.00
CA LEU A 130 -4.91 7.67 8.04
C LEU A 130 -5.59 8.46 9.17
N ASN A 131 -5.01 9.59 9.57
CA ASN A 131 -5.50 10.47 10.65
C ASN A 131 -6.67 11.38 10.20
N GLN A 132 -7.69 10.80 9.57
CA GLN A 132 -8.82 11.54 9.01
C GLN A 132 -9.96 11.78 10.00
N ASN A 133 -10.00 11.00 11.09
CA ASN A 133 -11.06 11.09 12.09
C ASN A 133 -10.46 11.11 13.50
N LYS A 134 -11.18 11.69 14.46
CA LYS A 134 -10.69 11.88 15.85
C LYS A 134 -10.60 10.60 16.69
N TYR A 135 -11.11 9.48 16.19
CA TYR A 135 -11.21 8.23 16.94
C TYR A 135 -10.06 7.27 16.63
N GLU A 136 -9.35 7.50 15.53
CA GLU A 136 -8.18 6.74 15.12
C GLU A 136 -7.00 7.68 14.99
N PHE A 137 -5.85 7.27 15.53
CA PHE A 137 -4.63 8.06 15.46
C PHE A 137 -3.43 7.15 15.25
N TYR A 138 -2.65 7.48 14.22
CA TYR A 138 -1.49 6.76 13.76
C TYR A 138 -0.26 7.61 14.05
N PHE A 139 0.70 6.99 14.72
CA PHE A 139 1.94 7.60 15.15
C PHE A 139 3.08 6.63 14.90
N HIS A 140 4.26 7.16 14.61
CA HIS A 140 5.47 6.36 14.47
C HIS A 140 6.65 7.08 15.09
N LYS A 141 7.63 6.30 15.54
CA LYS A 141 8.92 6.82 15.99
C LYS A 141 9.99 5.75 15.86
N GLU A 142 11.10 6.09 15.20
CA GLU A 142 12.26 5.18 15.05
C GLU A 142 11.94 3.80 14.44
N GLY A 143 10.93 3.73 13.56
CA GLY A 143 10.47 2.46 12.95
C GLY A 143 9.39 1.74 13.75
N GLU A 144 9.09 2.21 14.95
CA GLU A 144 8.01 1.69 15.78
C GLU A 144 6.69 2.35 15.41
N TYR A 145 5.60 1.57 15.43
CA TYR A 145 4.25 2.06 15.15
C TYR A 145 3.39 2.09 16.40
N TYR A 146 2.46 3.02 16.42
CA TYR A 146 1.43 3.16 17.44
C TYR A 146 0.11 3.52 16.76
N ILE A 147 -0.93 2.76 17.08
CA ILE A 147 -2.25 2.93 16.47
C ILE A 147 -3.28 2.99 17.59
N VAL A 148 -3.85 4.18 17.78
CA VAL A 148 -4.94 4.44 18.71
C VAL A 148 -6.25 4.05 18.02
N LYS A 149 -7.05 3.23 18.69
CA LYS A 149 -8.38 2.81 18.22
C LYS A 149 -9.42 2.85 19.35
N PRO A 150 -10.71 2.92 19.05
CA PRO A 150 -11.78 2.81 20.04
C PRO A 150 -11.74 1.49 20.82
N LEU A 151 -12.27 1.47 22.05
CA LEU A 151 -12.24 0.28 22.92
C LEU A 151 -12.92 -0.98 22.34
N ASN A 152 -13.92 -0.81 21.47
CA ASN A 152 -14.61 -1.92 20.83
C ASN A 152 -13.86 -2.48 19.61
N PHE A 153 -12.84 -1.78 19.11
CA PHE A 153 -12.00 -2.25 18.02
C PHE A 153 -11.08 -3.38 18.48
N LYS A 154 -11.00 -4.43 17.67
CA LYS A 154 -10.10 -5.57 17.87
C LYS A 154 -9.50 -5.94 16.52
N TYR A 155 -8.17 -5.95 16.47
CA TYR A 155 -7.45 -6.59 15.37
C TYR A 155 -7.75 -8.10 15.34
N GLY A 156 -7.60 -8.71 14.16
CA GLY A 156 -7.90 -10.13 13.93
C GLY A 156 -6.96 -11.08 14.68
N GLU A 157 -7.19 -12.38 14.53
CA GLU A 157 -6.37 -13.44 15.16
C GLU A 157 -5.00 -13.65 14.47
N CYS A 158 -4.80 -13.09 13.28
CA CYS A 158 -3.61 -13.35 12.46
C CYS A 158 -2.34 -12.69 13.00
N GLU A 159 -2.46 -11.66 13.84
CA GLU A 159 -1.32 -10.97 14.43
C GLU A 159 -1.54 -10.71 15.92
N ASN A 160 -0.64 -11.24 16.76
CA ASN A 160 -0.57 -10.92 18.18
C ASN A 160 0.00 -9.51 18.36
N ILE A 161 -0.78 -8.48 18.01
CA ILE A 161 -0.39 -7.09 18.21
C ILE A 161 -0.59 -6.73 19.69
N GLU A 162 0.49 -6.30 20.34
CA GLU A 162 0.44 -5.85 21.73
C GLU A 162 -0.42 -4.59 21.88
N SER A 163 -1.09 -4.47 23.02
CA SER A 163 -1.93 -3.30 23.28
C SER A 163 -2.04 -2.92 24.74
N VAL A 164 -2.23 -1.63 24.99
CA VAL A 164 -2.51 -1.07 26.31
C VAL A 164 -3.86 -0.34 26.27
N LYS A 165 -4.69 -0.59 27.28
CA LYS A 165 -6.04 -0.03 27.39
C LYS A 165 -6.03 1.22 28.28
N PHE A 166 -6.72 2.27 27.84
CA PHE A 166 -7.03 3.49 28.58
C PHE A 166 -8.54 3.60 28.82
N ASP A 167 -8.97 4.69 29.45
CA ASP A 167 -10.38 4.93 29.81
C ASP A 167 -11.29 4.99 28.57
N ASP A 168 -10.85 5.66 27.50
CA ASP A 168 -11.67 5.93 26.30
C ASP A 168 -11.18 5.21 25.03
N PHE A 169 -9.94 4.72 25.01
CA PHE A 169 -9.30 4.14 23.82
C PHE A 169 -8.30 3.05 24.17
N LYS A 170 -7.76 2.40 23.14
CA LYS A 170 -6.67 1.43 23.25
C LYS A 170 -5.56 1.82 22.27
N ILE A 171 -4.32 1.68 22.70
CA ILE A 171 -3.15 1.85 21.83
C ILE A 171 -2.62 0.46 21.51
N TYR A 172 -2.52 0.17 20.23
CA TYR A 172 -1.80 -0.97 19.68
C TYR A 172 -0.40 -0.53 19.26
N TYR A 173 0.63 -1.33 19.55
CA TYR A 173 2.01 -0.90 19.37
C TYR A 173 2.94 -2.04 18.99
N SER A 174 4.10 -1.70 18.41
CA SER A 174 5.20 -2.64 18.16
C SER A 174 6.18 -2.74 19.34
N CYS A 175 6.43 -1.63 20.04
CA CYS A 175 7.15 -1.60 21.33
C CYS A 175 6.53 -0.57 22.28
N ASP A 176 6.79 -0.67 23.58
CA ASP A 176 6.19 0.22 24.59
C ASP A 176 7.00 1.50 24.90
N GLU A 177 8.19 1.66 24.28
CA GLU A 177 9.14 2.73 24.59
C GLU A 177 8.59 4.15 24.36
N TYR A 178 7.78 4.35 23.31
CA TYR A 178 7.27 5.66 22.90
C TYR A 178 5.76 5.86 23.13
N ILE A 179 5.13 5.04 23.98
CA ILE A 179 3.68 5.15 24.28
C ILE A 179 3.32 6.55 24.80
N ASN A 180 4.13 7.12 25.69
CA ASN A 180 3.85 8.44 26.26
C ASN A 180 3.91 9.54 25.18
N GLU A 181 4.81 9.41 24.21
CA GLU A 181 4.91 10.38 23.11
C GLU A 181 3.73 10.25 22.14
N CYS A 182 3.28 9.02 21.86
CA CYS A 182 2.04 8.77 21.13
C CYS A 182 0.85 9.45 21.82
N ILE A 183 0.75 9.34 23.15
CA ILE A 183 -0.32 9.99 23.93
C ILE A 183 -0.23 11.51 23.84
N GLU A 184 0.97 12.10 23.98
CA GLU A 184 1.13 13.56 23.84
C GLU A 184 0.80 14.05 22.42
N ALA A 185 1.11 13.27 21.39
CA ALA A 185 0.77 13.60 20.01
C ALA A 185 -0.73 13.42 19.69
N TYR A 186 -1.43 12.55 20.41
CA TYR A 186 -2.86 12.28 20.24
C TYR A 186 -3.77 13.37 20.86
N LYS A 187 -3.30 14.07 21.90
CA LYS A 187 -4.05 15.12 22.61
C LYS A 187 -4.27 16.38 21.76
#